data_AF-A0A9W8XJH0-F1
#
_entry.id   AF-A0A9W8XJH0-F1
#
_cell.length_a   1.000
_cell.length_b   1.000
_cell.length_c   1.000
_cell.angle_alpha   90.00
_cell.angle_beta   90.00
_cell.angle_gamma   90.00
#
_symmetry.space_group_name_H-M   'P 1'
#
loop_
_entity.id
_entity.type
_entity.pdbx_description
1 polymer ?
#
loop_
_entity_poly.entity_id
_entity_poly.type
_entity_poly.pdbx_seq_one_letter_code
_entity_poly.pdbx_strand_id
1 'polypeptide(L)'
;MDAISKTLDFNTIDIPTVFTISEDQQTRSEETSSNPSVQPVAFKYDWLIDLYYRDIHPAHPFVLPRRMYLEDRNVLPVYLKTAMAFMASHLSGSFEGLCEEAADQMFNSNVPDDIFKVQALLLLTLASFARFERDRGNKALTEACTLASSIGLSTNVSGEGQSAIHQESWRRTYWELYTITGLLSLITGKNVRTNCLEGLSLPGHCQEYDECHVSERKDLRTMGFRMSLEDGFKWSSFAYKVEATRILNSILERGEPDGALSDAEMQALSASITGFLFSLPEDKRTPITDNGGNDEVMSYEPWFDELTSQYMPPTMDLFNFMGPSLDSFNFLYQQ
;
A
#
# COMPACT_ATOMS: atom_id res chain seq x y z
N MET A 1 39.58 -5.01 43.75
CA MET A 1 40.51 -5.91 44.46
C MET A 1 39.72 -7.12 44.89
N ASP A 2 39.96 -8.21 44.15
CA ASP A 2 39.89 -9.62 44.51
C ASP A 2 38.70 -10.18 45.29
N ALA A 3 38.02 -11.15 44.65
CA ALA A 3 37.97 -12.53 45.15
C ALA A 3 37.37 -13.46 44.09
N ILE A 4 38.22 -14.17 43.35
CA ILE A 4 37.87 -15.42 42.67
C ILE A 4 38.68 -16.53 43.34
N SER A 5 38.00 -17.51 43.91
CA SER A 5 38.59 -18.79 44.30
C SER A 5 37.51 -19.86 44.32
N LYS A 6 37.67 -20.87 43.44
CA LYS A 6 37.65 -22.29 43.81
C LYS A 6 37.96 -23.18 42.59
N THR A 7 39.23 -23.54 42.55
CA THR A 7 39.91 -24.75 42.08
C THR A 7 39.27 -26.01 42.70
N LEU A 8 39.10 -27.20 42.07
CA LEU A 8 40.05 -28.28 41.68
C LEU A 8 39.19 -29.44 41.10
N ASP A 9 39.48 -30.04 39.93
CA ASP A 9 40.38 -31.19 39.64
C ASP A 9 39.87 -32.57 40.15
N PHE A 10 40.06 -33.76 39.56
CA PHE A 10 40.92 -34.29 38.47
C PHE A 10 40.45 -35.73 38.09
N ASN A 11 40.79 -36.15 36.85
CA ASN A 11 41.25 -37.49 36.41
C ASN A 11 40.31 -38.72 36.21
N THR A 12 40.47 -39.32 35.01
CA THR A 12 40.92 -40.71 34.69
C THR A 12 40.05 -41.33 33.57
N ILE A 13 40.47 -41.26 32.30
CA ILE A 13 41.16 -42.31 31.50
C ILE A 13 40.39 -43.65 31.44
N ASP A 14 39.90 -44.04 30.24
CA ASP A 14 40.26 -45.33 29.61
C ASP A 14 39.65 -45.46 28.19
N ILE A 15 40.51 -45.85 27.24
CA ILE A 15 40.17 -46.36 25.91
C ILE A 15 40.47 -47.86 25.94
N PRO A 16 39.65 -48.72 25.30
CA PRO A 16 40.28 -49.76 24.51
C PRO A 16 39.65 -49.96 23.12
N THR A 17 40.50 -50.54 22.28
CA THR A 17 40.44 -50.69 20.83
C THR A 17 39.84 -52.04 20.40
N VAL A 18 39.27 -52.07 19.18
CA VAL A 18 39.08 -53.20 18.23
C VAL A 18 38.12 -54.35 18.60
N PHE A 19 37.08 -54.59 17.79
CA PHE A 19 36.65 -55.91 17.26
C PHE A 19 35.86 -55.66 15.95
N THR A 20 36.42 -56.02 14.78
CA THR A 20 36.20 -57.26 13.99
C THR A 20 35.01 -57.16 13.03
N ILE A 21 35.32 -57.25 11.73
CA ILE A 21 34.40 -57.40 10.61
C ILE A 21 33.85 -58.83 10.61
N SER A 22 32.54 -58.99 10.48
CA SER A 22 31.92 -60.22 10.00
C SER A 22 30.75 -59.87 9.11
N GLU A 23 30.82 -60.37 7.88
CA GLU A 23 29.73 -60.38 6.91
C GLU A 23 28.59 -61.26 7.43
N ASP A 24 27.36 -60.76 7.37
CA ASP A 24 26.20 -61.61 7.13
C ASP A 24 25.18 -60.81 6.32
N GLN A 25 24.84 -61.36 5.15
CA GLN A 25 23.78 -60.87 4.30
C GLN A 25 22.42 -61.24 4.91
N GLN A 26 21.57 -60.25 5.16
CA GLN A 26 20.13 -60.49 5.09
C GLN A 26 19.35 -59.24 4.67
N THR A 27 18.76 -59.38 3.48
CA THR A 27 17.75 -58.56 2.82
C THR A 27 16.80 -57.81 3.76
N ARG A 28 16.79 -56.48 3.67
CA ARG A 28 15.66 -55.63 4.09
C ARG A 28 15.61 -54.35 3.23
N SER A 29 14.50 -54.25 2.51
CA SER A 29 13.95 -53.14 1.73
C SER A 29 14.70 -51.80 1.75
N GLU A 30 15.22 -51.38 0.59
CA GLU A 30 15.56 -49.98 0.31
C GLU A 30 14.27 -49.16 0.19
N GLU A 31 13.74 -48.67 1.32
CA GLU A 31 12.89 -47.48 1.27
C GLU A 31 13.79 -46.29 0.95
N THR A 32 13.85 -45.96 -0.34
CA THR A 32 14.36 -44.68 -0.80
C THR A 32 13.51 -43.60 -0.15
N SER A 33 14.01 -43.01 0.93
CA SER A 33 13.43 -41.82 1.54
C SER A 33 13.55 -40.69 0.54
N SER A 34 12.55 -40.57 -0.33
CA SER A 34 12.30 -39.38 -1.11
C SER A 34 11.96 -38.28 -0.12
N ASN A 35 12.96 -37.48 0.22
CA ASN A 35 12.81 -36.22 0.92
C ASN A 35 11.70 -35.44 0.18
N PRO A 36 10.54 -35.16 0.77
CA PRO A 36 9.51 -34.42 0.07
C PRO A 36 10.07 -33.02 -0.16
N SER A 37 10.41 -32.72 -1.41
CA SER A 37 10.60 -31.36 -1.87
C SER A 37 9.41 -30.57 -1.34
N VAL A 38 9.67 -29.62 -0.42
CA VAL A 38 8.66 -28.68 0.05
C VAL A 38 8.31 -27.82 -1.17
N GLN A 39 7.33 -28.29 -1.94
CA GLN A 39 6.68 -27.50 -2.96
C GLN A 39 6.13 -26.26 -2.23
N PRO A 40 6.36 -25.03 -2.73
CA PRO A 40 5.75 -23.85 -2.14
C PRO A 40 4.25 -24.11 -2.07
N VAL A 41 3.66 -24.04 -0.86
CA VAL A 41 2.22 -24.20 -0.69
C VAL A 41 1.58 -23.08 -1.51
N ALA A 42 1.05 -23.41 -2.68
CA ALA A 42 0.42 -22.46 -3.57
C ALA A 42 -0.68 -21.75 -2.78
N PHE A 43 -0.64 -20.40 -2.77
CA PHE A 43 -1.70 -19.66 -2.13
C PHE A 43 -2.98 -19.92 -2.92
N LYS A 44 -4.00 -20.44 -2.24
CA LYS A 44 -5.22 -21.01 -2.83
C LYS A 44 -5.93 -20.06 -3.82
N TYR A 45 -5.66 -18.77 -3.73
CA TYR A 45 -6.29 -17.73 -4.52
C TYR A 45 -5.28 -16.88 -5.32
N ASP A 46 -4.20 -17.49 -5.82
CA ASP A 46 -3.18 -16.77 -6.62
C ASP A 46 -3.77 -16.02 -7.84
N TRP A 47 -4.85 -16.53 -8.45
CA TRP A 47 -5.54 -15.84 -9.54
C TRP A 47 -6.17 -14.50 -9.11
N LEU A 48 -6.59 -14.37 -7.85
CA LEU A 48 -7.07 -13.09 -7.29
C LEU A 48 -5.92 -12.12 -7.06
N ILE A 49 -4.70 -12.62 -6.85
CA ILE A 49 -3.50 -11.77 -6.75
C ILE A 49 -3.15 -11.21 -8.14
N ASP A 50 -3.27 -12.03 -9.19
CA ASP A 50 -3.13 -11.54 -10.56
C ASP A 50 -4.19 -10.49 -10.90
N LEU A 51 -5.43 -10.70 -10.45
CA LEU A 51 -6.52 -9.74 -10.59
C LEU A 51 -6.22 -8.42 -9.87
N TYR A 52 -5.70 -8.48 -8.64
CA TYR A 52 -5.26 -7.30 -7.88
C TYR A 52 -4.22 -6.48 -8.66
N TYR A 53 -3.18 -7.13 -9.19
CA TYR A 53 -2.14 -6.41 -9.91
C TYR A 53 -2.62 -5.82 -11.24
N ARG A 54 -3.66 -6.39 -11.83
CA ARG A 54 -4.25 -5.90 -13.08
C ARG A 54 -5.20 -4.73 -12.85
N ASP A 55 -6.10 -4.84 -11.87
CA ASP A 55 -7.27 -3.95 -11.77
C ASP A 55 -7.21 -2.99 -10.57
N ILE A 56 -6.31 -3.19 -9.60
CA ILE A 56 -6.28 -2.37 -8.36
C ILE A 56 -4.93 -1.69 -8.17
N HIS A 57 -3.85 -2.43 -8.38
CA HIS A 57 -2.50 -1.91 -8.22
C HIS A 57 -2.20 -0.67 -9.08
N PRO A 58 -2.68 -0.53 -10.33
CA PRO A 58 -2.39 0.68 -11.11
C PRO A 58 -2.97 1.96 -10.48
N ALA A 59 -4.16 1.90 -9.87
CA ALA A 59 -4.76 3.02 -9.12
C ALA A 59 -4.14 3.22 -7.73
N HIS A 60 -3.73 2.12 -7.09
CA HIS A 60 -3.20 2.10 -5.72
C HIS A 60 -1.85 1.36 -5.61
N PRO A 61 -0.78 1.89 -6.22
CA PRO A 61 0.50 1.19 -6.35
C PRO A 61 1.33 1.34 -5.08
N PHE A 62 0.87 0.78 -3.95
CA PHE A 62 1.56 0.85 -2.65
C PHE A 62 2.14 -0.48 -2.18
N VAL A 63 1.64 -1.61 -2.69
CA VAL A 63 2.23 -2.95 -2.46
C VAL A 63 3.47 -3.12 -3.34
N LEU A 64 4.35 -4.08 -2.99
CA LEU A 64 5.53 -4.39 -3.80
C LEU A 64 5.16 -4.75 -5.25
N PRO A 65 6.00 -4.41 -6.24
CA PRO A 65 5.74 -4.68 -7.64
C PRO A 65 5.46 -6.15 -7.95
N ARG A 66 4.60 -6.40 -8.94
CA ARG A 66 4.25 -7.76 -9.38
C ARG A 66 5.50 -8.58 -9.72
N ARG A 67 6.51 -7.97 -10.35
CA ARG A 67 7.76 -8.65 -10.72
C ARG A 67 8.44 -9.30 -9.50
N MET A 68 8.52 -8.60 -8.37
CA MET A 68 9.10 -9.16 -7.15
C MET A 68 8.29 -10.35 -6.61
N TYR A 69 6.97 -10.25 -6.65
CA TYR A 69 6.10 -11.34 -6.23
C TYR A 69 6.19 -12.57 -7.16
N LEU A 70 6.38 -12.38 -8.47
CA LEU A 70 6.60 -13.48 -9.41
C LEU A 70 7.96 -14.16 -9.18
N GLU A 71 8.99 -13.40 -8.82
CA GLU A 71 10.33 -13.91 -8.50
C GLU A 71 10.34 -14.68 -7.16
N ASP A 72 9.69 -14.14 -6.13
CA ASP A 72 9.51 -14.80 -4.84
C ASP A 72 8.12 -14.55 -4.26
N ARG A 73 7.28 -15.59 -4.25
CA ARG A 73 5.90 -15.54 -3.72
C ARG A 73 5.84 -15.31 -2.21
N ASN A 74 6.95 -15.50 -1.50
CA ASN A 74 7.07 -15.28 -0.06
C ASN A 74 7.47 -13.84 0.29
N VAL A 75 7.85 -13.02 -0.69
CA VAL A 75 8.10 -11.59 -0.49
C VAL A 75 6.87 -10.87 0.05
N LEU A 76 5.68 -11.40 -0.24
CA LEU A 76 4.41 -10.98 0.33
C LEU A 76 3.92 -12.00 1.37
N PRO A 77 3.69 -11.59 2.63
CA PRO A 77 3.18 -12.48 3.64
C PRO A 77 1.74 -12.90 3.34
N VAL A 78 1.31 -14.03 3.90
CA VAL A 78 0.00 -14.64 3.63
C VAL A 78 -1.15 -13.70 3.96
N TYR A 79 -1.07 -12.95 5.06
CA TYR A 79 -2.13 -12.03 5.48
C TYR A 79 -2.33 -10.86 4.50
N LEU A 80 -1.25 -10.34 3.91
CA LEU A 80 -1.34 -9.31 2.87
C LEU A 80 -1.93 -9.90 1.58
N LYS A 81 -1.51 -11.10 1.17
CA LYS A 81 -2.10 -11.80 0.01
C LYS A 81 -3.60 -12.04 0.21
N THR A 82 -4.03 -12.38 1.42
CA THR A 82 -5.45 -12.50 1.76
C THR A 82 -6.20 -11.17 1.59
N ALA A 83 -5.65 -10.05 2.04
CA ALA A 83 -6.26 -8.73 1.87
C ALA A 83 -6.33 -8.32 0.38
N MET A 84 -5.27 -8.58 -0.40
CA MET A 84 -5.26 -8.38 -1.85
C MET A 84 -6.34 -9.22 -2.53
N ALA A 85 -6.46 -10.49 -2.16
CA ALA A 85 -7.48 -11.39 -2.69
C ALA A 85 -8.90 -10.94 -2.31
N PHE A 86 -9.11 -10.48 -1.07
CA PHE A 86 -10.38 -9.92 -0.63
C PHE A 86 -10.78 -8.69 -1.47
N MET A 87 -9.88 -7.72 -1.64
CA MET A 87 -10.13 -6.54 -2.47
C MET A 87 -10.42 -6.93 -3.93
N ALA A 88 -9.64 -7.84 -4.51
CA ALA A 88 -9.86 -8.30 -5.88
C ALA A 88 -11.17 -9.09 -6.06
N SER A 89 -11.59 -9.85 -5.05
CA SER A 89 -12.85 -10.62 -5.11
C SER A 89 -14.06 -9.70 -5.24
N HIS A 90 -14.02 -8.53 -4.61
CA HIS A 90 -15.08 -7.52 -4.73
C HIS A 90 -15.29 -7.07 -6.19
N LEU A 91 -14.21 -6.88 -6.96
CA LEU A 91 -14.30 -6.48 -8.37
C LEU A 91 -14.76 -7.59 -9.30
N SER A 92 -14.49 -8.86 -8.95
CA SER A 92 -14.78 -10.00 -9.81
C SER A 92 -16.26 -10.41 -9.87
N GLY A 93 -17.13 -9.81 -9.03
CA GLY A 93 -18.53 -10.19 -8.87
C GLY A 93 -18.75 -11.63 -8.40
N SER A 94 -17.68 -12.37 -8.15
CA SER A 94 -17.67 -13.77 -7.78
C SER A 94 -17.14 -13.89 -6.35
N PHE A 95 -17.97 -14.46 -5.47
CA PHE A 95 -17.69 -14.88 -4.09
C PHE A 95 -17.84 -13.85 -2.97
N GLU A 96 -19.02 -13.88 -2.34
CA GLU A 96 -19.39 -13.11 -1.15
C GLU A 96 -18.81 -13.64 0.19
N GLY A 97 -17.90 -14.61 0.22
CA GLY A 97 -17.49 -15.20 1.51
C GLY A 97 -16.12 -15.86 1.65
N LEU A 98 -15.30 -15.97 0.59
CA LEU A 98 -14.06 -16.76 0.69
C LEU A 98 -12.93 -16.08 1.48
N CYS A 99 -12.92 -14.75 1.52
CA CYS A 99 -11.83 -13.99 2.16
C CYS A 99 -12.31 -13.03 3.25
N GLU A 100 -13.60 -12.99 3.58
CA GLU A 100 -14.15 -12.01 4.54
C GLU A 100 -13.63 -12.28 5.96
N GLU A 101 -13.80 -13.50 6.46
CA GLU A 101 -13.31 -13.92 7.77
C GLU A 101 -11.77 -13.95 7.83
N ALA A 102 -11.12 -14.18 6.68
CA ALA A 102 -9.67 -14.15 6.57
C ALA A 102 -9.12 -12.70 6.56
N ALA A 103 -9.87 -11.74 6.03
CA ALA A 103 -9.53 -10.32 6.09
C ALA A 103 -9.72 -9.74 7.49
N ASP A 104 -10.73 -10.20 8.24
CA ASP A 104 -10.92 -9.79 9.64
C ASP A 104 -9.79 -10.28 10.57
N GLN A 105 -8.99 -11.26 10.13
CA GLN A 105 -7.78 -11.65 10.87
C GLN A 105 -6.78 -10.51 11.01
N MET A 106 -6.84 -9.44 10.19
CA MET A 106 -5.95 -8.29 10.33
C MET A 106 -6.09 -7.61 11.69
N PHE A 107 -7.27 -7.72 12.32
CA PHE A 107 -7.54 -7.17 13.65
C PHE A 107 -6.99 -8.06 14.79
N ASN A 108 -6.48 -9.25 14.49
CA ASN A 108 -5.95 -10.15 15.51
C ASN A 108 -4.53 -9.74 15.91
N SER A 109 -4.24 -9.83 17.21
CA SER A 109 -2.91 -9.59 17.79
C SER A 109 -1.83 -10.57 17.32
N ASN A 110 -2.22 -11.68 16.69
CA ASN A 110 -1.30 -12.69 16.19
C ASN A 110 -0.68 -12.33 14.83
N VAL A 111 -1.24 -11.35 14.12
CA VAL A 111 -0.67 -10.83 12.88
C VAL A 111 0.45 -9.84 13.25
N PRO A 112 1.67 -10.02 12.72
CA PRO A 112 2.80 -9.14 13.02
C PRO A 112 2.47 -7.67 12.77
N ASP A 113 2.85 -6.82 13.73
CA ASP A 113 2.74 -5.36 13.61
C ASP A 113 3.88 -4.82 12.73
N ASP A 114 3.71 -4.99 11.43
CA ASP A 114 4.64 -4.54 10.40
C ASP A 114 3.96 -3.73 9.30
N ILE A 115 4.75 -3.28 8.34
CA ILE A 115 4.22 -2.48 7.24
C ILE A 115 3.25 -3.26 6.34
N PHE A 116 3.46 -4.57 6.15
CA PHE A 116 2.55 -5.36 5.33
C PHE A 116 1.17 -5.42 5.99
N LYS A 117 1.08 -5.37 7.32
CA LYS A 117 -0.19 -5.25 8.03
C LYS A 117 -0.84 -3.88 7.82
N VAL A 118 -0.05 -2.80 7.78
CA VAL A 118 -0.56 -1.46 7.37
C VAL A 118 -1.15 -1.51 5.96
N GLN A 119 -0.44 -2.12 5.00
CA GLN A 119 -0.91 -2.29 3.63
C GLN A 119 -2.19 -3.13 3.56
N ALA A 120 -2.26 -4.22 4.33
CA ALA A 120 -3.43 -5.09 4.39
C ALA A 120 -4.66 -4.36 4.98
N LEU A 121 -4.47 -3.60 6.07
CA LEU A 121 -5.52 -2.77 6.65
C LEU A 121 -6.00 -1.68 5.69
N LEU A 122 -5.09 -1.07 4.92
CA LEU A 122 -5.44 -0.08 3.91
C LEU A 122 -6.30 -0.69 2.78
N LEU A 123 -5.95 -1.89 2.29
CA LEU A 123 -6.78 -2.64 1.33
C LEU A 123 -8.16 -2.98 1.92
N LEU A 124 -8.21 -3.39 3.20
CA LEU A 124 -9.46 -3.65 3.89
C LEU A 124 -10.32 -2.39 4.01
N THR A 125 -9.72 -1.24 4.29
CA THR A 125 -10.42 0.06 4.26
C THR A 125 -11.08 0.29 2.90
N LEU A 126 -10.31 0.21 1.82
CA LEU A 126 -10.82 0.44 0.46
C LEU A 126 -11.99 -0.51 0.13
N ALA A 127 -11.80 -1.80 0.36
CA ALA A 127 -12.83 -2.83 0.11
C ALA A 127 -14.10 -2.59 0.95
N SER A 128 -13.96 -2.30 2.25
CA SER A 128 -15.10 -2.05 3.12
C SER A 128 -15.88 -0.81 2.70
N PHE A 129 -15.21 0.28 2.33
CA PHE A 129 -15.92 1.48 1.86
C PHE A 129 -16.60 1.24 0.50
N ALA A 130 -16.00 0.46 -0.40
CA ALA A 130 -16.62 0.05 -1.66
C ALA A 130 -17.87 -0.83 -1.46
N ARG A 131 -17.92 -1.61 -0.38
CA ARG A 131 -19.10 -2.39 0.05
C ARG A 131 -20.08 -1.60 0.94
N PHE A 132 -19.86 -0.30 1.14
CA PHE A 132 -20.63 0.55 2.07
C PHE A 132 -20.57 0.10 3.56
N GLU A 133 -19.59 -0.72 3.94
CA GLU A 133 -19.32 -1.19 5.31
C GLU A 133 -18.53 -0.14 6.12
N ARG A 134 -19.09 1.06 6.27
CA ARG A 134 -18.37 2.24 6.80
C ARG A 134 -17.71 2.03 8.16
N ASP A 135 -18.34 1.29 9.07
CA ASP A 135 -17.78 1.08 10.42
C ASP A 135 -16.54 0.18 10.39
N ARG A 136 -16.57 -0.87 9.57
CA ARG A 136 -15.42 -1.76 9.34
C ARG A 136 -14.28 -1.01 8.66
N GLY A 137 -14.60 -0.24 7.62
CA GLY A 137 -13.62 0.60 6.91
C GLY A 137 -12.95 1.63 7.82
N ASN A 138 -13.73 2.32 8.66
CA ASN A 138 -13.22 3.28 9.65
C ASN A 138 -12.33 2.61 10.71
N LYS A 139 -12.73 1.42 11.19
CA LYS A 139 -11.92 0.65 12.14
C LYS A 139 -10.57 0.29 11.52
N ALA A 140 -10.58 -0.29 10.32
CA ALA A 140 -9.36 -0.65 9.59
C ALA A 140 -8.46 0.57 9.35
N LEU A 141 -9.03 1.72 8.96
CA LEU A 141 -8.27 2.93 8.71
C LEU A 141 -7.62 3.48 9.98
N THR A 142 -8.37 3.51 11.09
CA THR A 142 -7.87 3.97 12.39
C THR A 142 -6.71 3.09 12.87
N GLU A 143 -6.84 1.78 12.70
CA GLU A 143 -5.79 0.83 13.06
C GLU A 143 -4.56 0.98 12.15
N ALA A 144 -4.75 1.16 10.84
CA ALA A 144 -3.65 1.43 9.90
C ALA A 144 -2.87 2.69 10.28
N CYS A 145 -3.55 3.80 10.62
CA CYS A 145 -2.92 5.04 11.07
C CYS A 145 -2.15 4.87 12.38
N THR A 146 -2.76 4.16 13.34
CA THR A 146 -2.14 3.89 14.65
C THR A 146 -0.88 3.04 14.49
N LEU A 147 -0.97 1.98 13.68
CA LEU A 147 0.14 1.07 13.40
C LEU A 147 1.26 1.76 12.60
N ALA A 148 0.92 2.51 11.55
CA ALA A 148 1.90 3.27 10.77
C ALA A 148 2.69 4.24 11.65
N SER A 149 2.03 4.86 12.62
CA SER A 149 2.66 5.74 13.61
C SER A 149 3.55 4.97 14.59
N SER A 150 3.09 3.81 15.10
CA SER A 150 3.83 3.02 16.08
C SER A 150 5.10 2.39 15.51
N ILE A 151 5.07 1.94 14.26
CA ILE A 151 6.26 1.40 13.57
C ILE A 151 7.15 2.49 12.98
N GLY A 152 6.82 3.77 13.19
CA GLY A 152 7.59 4.90 12.65
C GLY A 152 7.67 4.91 11.13
N LEU A 153 6.59 4.54 10.43
CA LEU A 153 6.61 4.35 8.97
C LEU A 153 7.13 5.61 8.24
N SER A 154 6.73 6.79 8.70
CA SER A 154 7.17 8.09 8.16
C SER A 154 8.67 8.33 8.26
N THR A 155 9.29 7.93 9.38
CA THR A 155 10.72 8.11 9.65
C THR A 155 11.55 6.97 9.06
N ASN A 156 10.96 5.79 8.89
CA ASN A 156 11.61 4.57 8.43
C ASN A 156 11.56 4.38 6.91
N VAL A 157 10.99 5.32 6.15
CA VAL A 157 11.04 5.30 4.67
C VAL A 157 12.48 5.24 4.13
N SER A 158 13.46 5.72 4.90
CA SER A 158 14.90 5.64 4.59
C SER A 158 15.54 4.29 4.93
N GLY A 159 14.76 3.31 5.39
CA GLY A 159 15.17 2.07 6.07
C GLY A 159 16.54 1.52 5.69
N GLU A 160 17.49 1.66 6.62
CA GLU A 160 18.81 1.03 6.52
C GLU A 160 18.65 -0.49 6.43
N GLY A 161 19.24 -1.11 5.40
CA GLY A 161 19.27 -2.57 5.24
C GLY A 161 18.17 -3.19 4.36
N GLN A 162 17.23 -2.41 3.82
CA GLN A 162 16.25 -2.88 2.85
C GLN A 162 16.59 -2.44 1.42
N SER A 163 16.08 -3.18 0.43
CA SER A 163 16.27 -2.78 -0.98
C SER A 163 15.55 -1.46 -1.27
N ALA A 164 16.06 -0.71 -2.24
CA ALA A 164 15.50 0.60 -2.58
C ALA A 164 14.01 0.55 -3.01
N ILE A 165 13.56 -0.61 -3.51
CA ILE A 165 12.16 -0.84 -3.90
C ILE A 165 11.26 -1.10 -2.68
N HIS A 166 11.76 -1.77 -1.64
CA HIS A 166 11.01 -1.85 -0.38
C HIS A 166 10.81 -0.46 0.22
N GLN A 167 11.87 0.35 0.26
CA GLN A 167 11.77 1.74 0.71
C GLN A 167 10.76 2.55 -0.12
N GLU A 168 10.67 2.30 -1.42
CA GLU A 168 9.67 2.90 -2.31
C GLU A 168 8.25 2.43 -2.02
N SER A 169 8.04 1.13 -1.79
CA SER A 169 6.74 0.59 -1.34
C SER A 169 6.29 1.23 -0.02
N TRP A 170 7.23 1.45 0.91
CA TRP A 170 6.94 2.04 2.20
C TRP A 170 6.53 3.51 2.09
N ARG A 171 7.23 4.27 1.25
CA ARG A 171 6.90 5.65 0.88
C ARG A 171 5.50 5.73 0.26
N ARG A 172 5.21 4.87 -0.71
CA ARG A 172 3.91 4.79 -1.38
C ARG A 172 2.81 4.44 -0.39
N THR A 173 3.06 3.51 0.53
CA THR A 173 2.12 3.16 1.60
C THR A 173 1.79 4.35 2.50
N TYR A 174 2.81 5.13 2.90
CA TYR A 174 2.58 6.31 3.72
C TYR A 174 1.75 7.38 2.99
N TRP A 175 2.09 7.67 1.74
CA TRP A 175 1.38 8.68 0.95
C TRP A 175 -0.02 8.23 0.54
N GLU A 176 -0.22 6.93 0.28
CA GLU A 176 -1.56 6.39 0.05
C GLU A 176 -2.42 6.51 1.30
N LEU A 177 -1.87 6.16 2.48
CA LEU A 177 -2.56 6.34 3.76
C LEU A 177 -2.92 7.81 4.01
N TYR A 178 -2.00 8.74 3.73
CA TYR A 178 -2.27 10.18 3.77
C TYR A 178 -3.41 10.60 2.84
N THR A 179 -3.41 10.11 1.60
CA THR A 179 -4.47 10.43 0.63
C THR A 179 -5.81 9.87 1.06
N ILE A 180 -5.89 8.58 1.39
CA ILE A 180 -7.14 7.91 1.77
C ILE A 180 -7.72 8.48 3.06
N THR A 181 -6.88 8.80 4.06
CA THR A 181 -7.36 9.48 5.28
C THR A 181 -7.95 10.84 4.97
N GLY A 182 -7.27 11.67 4.17
CA GLY A 182 -7.78 12.98 3.77
C GLY A 182 -9.12 12.92 3.04
N LEU A 183 -9.21 12.06 2.03
CA LEU A 183 -10.42 11.88 1.23
C LEU A 183 -11.60 11.39 2.09
N LEU A 184 -11.38 10.36 2.91
CA LEU A 184 -12.44 9.83 3.77
C LEU A 184 -12.83 10.79 4.89
N SER A 185 -11.91 11.63 5.38
CA SER A 185 -12.25 12.69 6.32
C SER A 185 -13.18 13.73 5.72
N LEU A 186 -13.01 14.09 4.45
CA LEU A 186 -13.92 14.98 3.73
C LEU A 186 -15.32 14.36 3.57
N ILE A 187 -15.38 13.07 3.20
CA ILE A 187 -16.64 12.38 2.93
C ILE A 187 -17.41 12.09 4.22
N THR A 188 -16.72 11.62 5.25
CA THR A 188 -17.36 11.11 6.47
C THR A 188 -17.51 12.18 7.55
N GLY A 189 -16.83 13.32 7.40
CA GLY A 189 -16.70 14.34 8.45
C GLY A 189 -15.92 13.86 9.68
N LYS A 190 -15.37 12.64 9.67
CA LYS A 190 -14.58 12.09 10.78
C LYS A 190 -13.11 12.48 10.64
N ASN A 191 -12.53 12.92 11.75
CA ASN A 191 -11.19 13.48 11.78
C ASN A 191 -10.11 12.40 12.04
N VAL A 192 -9.98 11.42 11.14
CA VAL A 192 -8.88 10.44 11.18
C VAL A 192 -7.74 11.01 10.33
N ARG A 193 -6.68 11.52 10.96
CA ARG A 193 -5.61 12.24 10.25
C ARG A 193 -4.29 11.49 10.26
N THR A 194 -3.68 11.42 9.07
CA THR A 194 -2.24 11.19 8.90
C THR A 194 -1.58 12.56 8.71
N ASN A 195 -0.44 12.78 9.34
CA ASN A 195 0.28 14.06 9.22
C ASN A 195 0.76 14.29 7.78
N CYS A 196 0.61 15.52 7.28
CA CYS A 196 1.27 15.95 6.06
C CYS A 196 2.77 16.17 6.33
N LEU A 197 3.64 15.33 5.77
CA LEU A 197 5.08 15.44 5.97
C LEU A 197 5.73 16.13 4.78
N GLU A 198 5.81 17.46 4.83
CA GLU A 198 6.34 18.26 3.72
C GLU A 198 7.78 17.90 3.31
N GLY A 199 8.59 17.42 4.25
CA GLY A 199 9.99 17.00 4.00
C GLY A 199 10.14 15.53 3.57
N LEU A 200 9.05 14.76 3.52
CA LEU A 200 9.10 13.40 3.00
C LEU A 200 9.12 13.45 1.47
N SER A 201 10.07 12.74 0.87
CA SER A 201 10.12 12.56 -0.59
C SER A 201 8.81 11.98 -1.13
N LEU A 202 8.34 12.50 -2.26
CA LEU A 202 7.17 12.00 -2.97
C LEU A 202 7.48 10.72 -3.75
N PRO A 203 6.48 9.87 -4.04
CA PRO A 203 6.70 8.64 -4.78
C PRO A 203 7.18 8.88 -6.21
N GLY A 204 7.99 7.96 -6.73
CA GLY A 204 8.50 8.00 -8.10
C GLY A 204 7.44 7.65 -9.16
N HIS A 205 7.88 7.49 -10.40
CA HIS A 205 7.00 7.07 -11.50
C HIS A 205 6.52 5.63 -11.30
N CYS A 206 5.23 5.36 -11.52
CA CYS A 206 4.64 4.03 -11.32
C CYS A 206 5.23 2.98 -12.26
N GLN A 207 5.44 3.32 -13.53
CA GLN A 207 6.06 2.41 -14.49
C GLN A 207 7.46 1.95 -14.04
N GLU A 208 8.31 2.91 -13.64
CA GLU A 208 9.64 2.57 -13.13
C GLU A 208 9.55 1.69 -11.88
N TYR A 209 8.64 2.02 -10.96
CA TYR A 209 8.41 1.20 -9.76
C TYR A 209 7.97 -0.22 -10.11
N ASP A 210 7.07 -0.41 -11.07
CA ASP A 210 6.58 -1.73 -11.50
C ASP A 210 7.68 -2.57 -12.17
N GLU A 211 8.59 -1.92 -12.88
CA GLU A 211 9.83 -2.51 -13.42
C GLU A 211 10.89 -2.78 -12.32
N CYS A 212 10.62 -2.35 -11.09
CA CYS A 212 11.50 -2.33 -9.93
C CYS A 212 12.75 -1.48 -10.12
N HIS A 213 12.58 -0.33 -10.76
CA HIS A 213 13.52 0.79 -10.83
C HIS A 213 13.08 1.90 -9.86
N VAL A 214 14.06 2.63 -9.32
CA VAL A 214 13.79 3.75 -8.40
C VAL A 214 14.05 5.07 -9.11
N SER A 215 12.99 5.87 -9.24
CA SER A 215 13.06 7.21 -9.84
C SER A 215 13.87 8.18 -8.99
N GLU A 216 14.33 9.26 -9.63
CA GLU A 216 14.72 10.47 -8.91
C GLU A 216 13.52 11.03 -8.14
N ARG A 217 13.76 11.58 -6.94
CA ARG A 217 12.70 12.00 -6.02
C ARG A 217 12.99 13.36 -5.43
N LYS A 218 11.92 14.12 -5.20
CA LYS A 218 11.91 15.38 -4.46
C LYS A 218 10.78 15.37 -3.44
N ASP A 219 10.86 16.23 -2.45
CA ASP A 219 9.86 16.31 -1.37
C ASP A 219 8.65 17.17 -1.74
N LEU A 220 7.59 17.03 -0.94
CA LEU A 220 6.33 17.76 -1.13
C LEU A 220 6.52 19.28 -0.99
N ARG A 221 7.45 19.73 -0.14
CA ARG A 221 7.83 21.14 -0.05
C ARG A 221 8.32 21.67 -1.39
N THR A 222 9.23 20.95 -2.03
CA THR A 222 9.81 21.32 -3.33
C THR A 222 8.74 21.32 -4.42
N MET A 223 7.77 20.40 -4.36
CA MET A 223 6.64 20.36 -5.29
C MET A 223 5.81 21.65 -5.24
N GLY A 224 5.62 22.25 -4.07
CA GLY A 224 4.89 23.51 -3.90
C GLY A 224 5.51 24.69 -4.65
N PHE A 225 6.79 24.61 -5.01
CA PHE A 225 7.51 25.62 -5.79
C PHE A 225 7.89 25.13 -7.19
N ARG A 226 7.24 24.07 -7.71
CA ARG A 226 7.61 23.43 -8.99
C ARG A 226 7.72 24.39 -10.18
N MET A 227 6.90 25.44 -10.23
CA MET A 227 6.90 26.43 -11.32
C MET A 227 8.17 27.29 -11.34
N SER A 228 8.90 27.33 -10.23
CA SER A 228 10.16 28.08 -10.08
C SER A 228 11.39 27.18 -10.24
N LEU A 229 11.22 25.88 -10.49
CA LEU A 229 12.34 24.95 -10.68
C LEU A 229 12.89 25.08 -12.10
N GLU A 230 14.20 25.30 -12.21
CA GLU A 230 14.89 25.43 -13.50
C GLU A 230 15.37 24.09 -14.08
N ASP A 231 15.31 23.01 -13.30
CA ASP A 231 15.89 21.70 -13.66
C ASP A 231 14.98 20.81 -14.52
N GLY A 232 13.75 21.25 -14.82
CA GLY A 232 12.83 20.49 -15.65
C GLY A 232 12.40 19.15 -15.04
N PHE A 233 12.48 19.01 -13.71
CA PHE A 233 12.11 17.77 -13.01
C PHE A 233 10.66 17.37 -13.30
N LYS A 234 10.48 16.10 -13.70
CA LYS A 234 9.16 15.53 -13.99
C LYS A 234 8.61 14.84 -12.74
N TRP A 235 7.44 15.30 -12.30
CA TRP A 235 6.76 14.70 -11.15
C TRP A 235 5.92 13.49 -11.57
N SER A 236 5.80 12.52 -10.68
CA SER A 236 4.94 11.36 -10.91
C SER A 236 3.46 11.72 -10.73
N SER A 237 2.60 10.92 -11.34
CA SER A 237 1.14 10.94 -11.11
C SER A 237 0.78 10.86 -9.63
N PHE A 238 1.49 10.01 -8.89
CA PHE A 238 1.31 9.87 -7.45
C PHE A 238 1.65 11.17 -6.71
N ALA A 239 2.72 11.85 -7.09
CA ALA A 239 3.08 13.15 -6.52
C ALA A 239 1.94 14.18 -6.70
N TYR A 240 1.35 14.25 -7.90
CA TYR A 240 0.19 15.12 -8.15
C TYR A 240 -1.05 14.72 -7.34
N LYS A 241 -1.34 13.42 -7.21
CA LYS A 241 -2.39 12.90 -6.30
C LYS A 241 -2.19 13.38 -4.85
N VAL A 242 -0.96 13.32 -4.34
CA VAL A 242 -0.64 13.79 -2.98
C VAL A 242 -0.82 15.29 -2.84
N GLU A 243 -0.31 16.10 -3.79
CA GLU A 243 -0.48 17.55 -3.73
C GLU A 243 -1.96 17.94 -3.79
N ALA A 244 -2.72 17.30 -4.65
CA ALA A 244 -4.12 17.58 -4.81
C ALA A 244 -4.91 17.21 -3.54
N THR A 245 -4.58 16.07 -2.90
CA THR A 245 -5.09 15.72 -1.56
C THR A 245 -4.73 16.79 -0.52
N ARG A 246 -3.50 17.33 -0.55
CA ARG A 246 -3.08 18.41 0.36
C ARG A 246 -3.92 19.68 0.17
N ILE A 247 -4.21 20.05 -1.08
CA ILE A 247 -5.08 21.20 -1.39
C ILE A 247 -6.48 20.97 -0.82
N LEU A 248 -7.05 19.77 -1.01
CA LEU A 248 -8.34 19.43 -0.44
C LEU A 248 -8.36 19.43 1.09
N ASN A 249 -7.36 18.81 1.73
CA ASN A 249 -7.30 18.71 3.18
C ASN A 249 -7.16 20.07 3.85
N SER A 250 -6.65 21.06 3.12
CA SER A 250 -6.59 22.44 3.61
C SER A 250 -7.98 23.06 3.87
N ILE A 251 -9.06 22.45 3.35
CA ILE A 251 -10.46 22.76 3.72
C ILE A 251 -10.75 22.32 5.16
N LEU A 252 -10.38 21.08 5.50
CA LEU A 252 -10.62 20.49 6.82
C LEU A 252 -9.80 21.15 7.94
N GLU A 253 -8.73 21.85 7.59
CA GLU A 253 -7.90 22.60 8.53
C GLU A 253 -8.44 24.00 8.81
N ARG A 254 -9.25 24.56 7.90
CA ARG A 254 -9.76 25.94 7.99
C ARG A 254 -11.24 26.02 8.33
N GLY A 255 -12.02 24.97 8.10
CA GLY A 255 -13.43 24.93 8.45
C GLY A 255 -13.68 25.18 9.94
N GLU A 256 -14.60 26.10 10.24
CA GLU A 256 -15.18 26.27 11.57
C GLU A 256 -15.82 24.94 12.07
N PRO A 257 -16.13 24.78 13.36
CA PRO A 257 -16.72 23.55 13.91
C PRO A 257 -18.01 23.07 13.22
N ASP A 258 -18.71 23.98 12.53
CA ASP A 258 -19.93 23.73 11.75
C ASP A 258 -19.65 23.37 10.27
N GLY A 259 -18.38 23.29 9.87
CA GLY A 259 -17.97 22.90 8.51
C GLY A 259 -18.15 23.99 7.44
N ALA A 260 -18.64 25.18 7.81
CA ALA A 260 -18.82 26.29 6.89
C ALA A 260 -17.50 27.04 6.65
N LEU A 261 -17.12 27.19 5.37
CA LEU A 261 -16.06 28.11 4.94
C LEU A 261 -16.62 29.53 4.76
N SER A 262 -15.83 30.54 5.11
CA SER A 262 -16.11 31.93 4.71
C SER A 262 -15.91 32.12 3.20
N ASP A 263 -16.52 33.17 2.62
CA ASP A 263 -16.37 33.50 1.20
C ASP A 263 -14.89 33.69 0.80
N ALA A 264 -14.08 34.27 1.68
CA ALA A 264 -12.65 34.47 1.45
C ALA A 264 -11.89 33.14 1.40
N GLU A 265 -12.24 32.18 2.26
CA GLU A 265 -11.62 30.85 2.28
C GLU A 265 -12.05 30.03 1.05
N MET A 266 -13.31 30.14 0.65
CA MET A 266 -13.81 29.51 -0.57
C MET A 266 -13.09 30.07 -1.81
N GLN A 267 -12.88 31.38 -1.87
CA GLN A 267 -12.13 32.01 -2.96
C GLN A 267 -10.65 31.58 -2.97
N ALA A 268 -10.01 31.50 -1.80
CA ALA A 268 -8.63 31.03 -1.69
C ALA A 268 -8.47 29.56 -2.10
N LEU A 269 -9.44 28.72 -1.75
CA LEU A 269 -9.49 27.33 -2.18
C LEU A 269 -9.67 27.22 -3.70
N SER A 270 -10.66 27.92 -4.26
CA SER A 270 -10.90 27.94 -5.70
C SER A 270 -9.66 28.39 -6.48
N ALA A 271 -8.95 29.41 -5.98
CA ALA A 271 -7.68 29.85 -6.56
C ALA A 271 -6.58 28.77 -6.46
N SER A 272 -6.52 28.03 -5.35
CA SER A 272 -5.55 26.95 -5.15
C SER A 272 -5.80 25.76 -6.09
N ILE A 273 -7.07 25.36 -6.25
CA ILE A 273 -7.49 24.32 -7.19
C ILE A 273 -7.17 24.75 -8.63
N THR A 274 -7.56 25.97 -8.99
CA THR A 274 -7.30 26.53 -10.32
C THR A 274 -5.81 26.58 -10.61
N GLY A 275 -5.00 27.08 -9.67
CA GLY A 275 -3.54 27.11 -9.79
C GLY A 275 -2.92 25.72 -9.93
N PHE A 276 -3.43 24.73 -9.19
CA PHE A 276 -3.04 23.34 -9.34
C PHE A 276 -3.34 22.80 -10.74
N LEU A 277 -4.57 22.94 -11.23
CA LEU A 277 -4.96 22.47 -12.56
C LEU A 277 -4.12 23.12 -13.67
N PHE A 278 -3.87 24.43 -13.59
CA PHE A 278 -3.01 25.12 -14.56
C PHE A 278 -1.56 24.66 -14.54
N SER A 279 -1.06 24.24 -13.38
CA SER A 279 0.30 23.76 -13.23
C SER A 279 0.52 22.31 -13.71
N LEU A 280 -0.56 21.58 -14.02
CA LEU A 280 -0.46 20.21 -14.50
C LEU A 280 0.21 20.19 -15.89
N PRO A 281 1.23 19.34 -16.09
CA PRO A 281 1.74 18.98 -17.41
C PRO A 281 0.63 18.47 -18.32
N GLU A 282 0.79 18.63 -19.62
CA GLU A 282 -0.23 18.25 -20.62
C GLU A 282 -0.61 16.77 -20.51
N ASP A 283 0.36 15.89 -20.32
CA ASP A 283 0.20 14.43 -20.14
C ASP A 283 -0.43 14.02 -18.80
N LYS A 284 -0.71 14.99 -17.91
CA LYS A 284 -1.33 14.80 -16.58
C LYS A 284 -2.66 15.51 -16.43
N ARG A 285 -3.11 16.23 -17.47
CA ARG A 285 -4.42 16.88 -17.48
C ARG A 285 -5.54 15.92 -17.80
N THR A 286 -5.26 14.84 -18.51
CA THR A 286 -6.24 13.79 -18.80
C THR A 286 -5.79 12.48 -18.17
N PRO A 287 -6.72 11.64 -17.70
CA PRO A 287 -6.40 10.30 -17.26
C PRO A 287 -5.92 9.43 -18.44
N ILE A 288 -6.16 9.81 -19.69
CA ILE A 288 -5.59 9.12 -20.86
C ILE A 288 -4.13 9.55 -21.05
N THR A 289 -3.23 8.56 -21.03
CA THR A 289 -1.80 8.72 -21.35
C THR A 289 -1.57 8.85 -22.86
N ASP A 290 -0.44 9.44 -23.25
CA ASP A 290 -0.03 9.59 -24.66
C ASP A 290 0.01 8.28 -25.45
N ASN A 291 0.16 7.15 -24.77
CA ASN A 291 0.20 5.81 -25.37
C ASN A 291 -1.20 5.18 -25.51
N GLY A 292 -2.27 5.91 -25.19
CA GLY A 292 -3.65 5.42 -25.18
C GLY A 292 -4.01 4.52 -23.99
N GLY A 293 -3.13 4.39 -22.99
CA GLY A 293 -3.43 3.74 -21.71
C GLY A 293 -4.07 4.72 -20.70
N ASN A 294 -4.54 4.22 -19.56
CA ASN A 294 -5.14 5.03 -18.49
C ASN A 294 -4.15 5.24 -17.32
N ASP A 295 -3.92 6.48 -16.93
CA ASP A 295 -3.22 6.90 -15.71
C ASP A 295 -4.22 6.81 -14.54
N GLU A 296 -4.38 5.59 -14.05
CA GLU A 296 -5.36 5.28 -13.01
C GLU A 296 -5.06 5.99 -11.67
N VAL A 297 -3.82 6.42 -11.43
CA VAL A 297 -3.45 7.22 -10.26
C VAL A 297 -4.02 8.66 -10.36
N MET A 298 -4.13 9.19 -11.58
CA MET A 298 -4.68 10.53 -11.88
C MET A 298 -6.18 10.51 -12.18
N SER A 299 -6.83 9.34 -12.17
CA SER A 299 -8.28 9.20 -12.45
C SER A 299 -9.19 9.88 -11.41
N TYR A 300 -8.62 10.67 -10.50
CA TYR A 300 -9.37 11.50 -9.56
C TYR A 300 -10.11 12.66 -10.23
N GLU A 301 -9.77 13.06 -11.46
CA GLU A 301 -10.19 14.31 -12.14
C GLU A 301 -11.69 14.71 -12.01
N PRO A 302 -12.68 13.79 -11.96
CA PRO A 302 -14.09 14.14 -11.74
C PRO A 302 -14.38 14.88 -10.41
N TRP A 303 -13.48 14.81 -9.43
CA TRP A 303 -13.64 15.42 -8.10
C TRP A 303 -13.63 16.95 -8.04
N PHE A 304 -12.87 17.68 -8.88
CA PHE A 304 -12.68 19.13 -8.71
C PHE A 304 -13.88 19.91 -9.23
N ASP A 305 -14.51 19.44 -10.30
CA ASP A 305 -15.73 20.03 -10.83
C ASP A 305 -16.92 19.78 -9.90
N GLU A 306 -17.02 18.59 -9.30
CA GLU A 306 -18.06 18.24 -8.32
C GLU A 306 -17.89 19.00 -6.98
N LEU A 307 -16.66 19.14 -6.48
CA LEU A 307 -16.37 19.87 -5.24
C LEU A 307 -16.57 21.39 -5.37
N THR A 308 -16.37 21.95 -6.56
CA THR A 308 -16.67 23.37 -6.83
C THR A 308 -18.17 23.61 -7.05
N SER A 309 -18.93 22.58 -7.44
CA SER A 309 -20.37 22.64 -7.70
C SER A 309 -21.27 22.52 -6.44
N GLN A 310 -20.91 23.17 -5.33
CA GLN A 310 -21.81 23.40 -4.17
C GLN A 310 -22.01 22.18 -3.25
N TYR A 311 -21.04 21.91 -2.35
CA TYR A 311 -21.14 20.96 -1.22
C TYR A 311 -21.57 19.52 -1.57
N MET A 312 -20.55 18.65 -1.59
CA MET A 312 -20.59 17.18 -1.65
C MET A 312 -21.93 16.51 -1.27
N PRO A 313 -22.66 15.89 -2.22
CA PRO A 313 -23.83 15.09 -1.89
C PRO A 313 -23.44 13.77 -1.19
N PRO A 314 -24.24 13.28 -0.24
CA PRO A 314 -23.97 12.07 0.56
C PRO A 314 -24.02 10.73 -0.22
N THR A 315 -24.18 10.78 -1.54
CA THR A 315 -24.36 9.63 -2.43
C THR A 315 -23.19 9.41 -3.39
N MET A 316 -22.02 10.00 -3.12
CA MET A 316 -20.83 9.77 -3.93
C MET A 316 -20.51 8.26 -3.97
N ASP A 317 -20.48 7.70 -5.17
CA ASP A 317 -20.15 6.31 -5.41
C ASP A 317 -18.66 6.09 -5.15
N LEU A 318 -18.35 5.70 -3.92
CA LEU A 318 -17.00 5.46 -3.40
C LEU A 318 -16.18 4.50 -4.28
N PHE A 319 -16.87 3.67 -5.05
CA PHE A 319 -16.30 2.69 -5.97
C PHE A 319 -15.58 3.35 -7.16
N ASN A 320 -16.21 4.34 -7.81
CA ASN A 320 -15.57 5.14 -8.87
C ASN A 320 -14.53 6.11 -8.32
N PHE A 321 -14.65 6.44 -7.04
CA PHE A 321 -13.82 7.42 -6.33
C PHE A 321 -12.51 6.83 -5.78
N MET A 322 -12.47 5.54 -5.45
CA MET A 322 -11.28 4.83 -4.94
C MET A 322 -10.96 3.55 -5.73
N GLY A 323 -11.40 3.46 -6.97
CA GLY A 323 -11.16 2.32 -7.85
C GLY A 323 -10.70 2.78 -9.23
N PRO A 324 -10.25 1.85 -10.08
CA PRO A 324 -9.99 2.16 -11.48
C PRO A 324 -11.25 2.76 -12.13
N SER A 325 -11.09 3.68 -13.08
CA SER A 325 -12.24 4.26 -13.78
C SER A 325 -13.09 3.16 -14.41
N LEU A 326 -14.42 3.25 -14.27
CA LEU A 326 -15.38 2.32 -14.92
C LEU A 326 -15.18 2.20 -16.44
N ASP A 327 -14.58 3.21 -17.08
CA ASP A 327 -14.24 3.17 -18.51
C ASP A 327 -13.24 2.05 -18.86
N SER A 328 -12.37 1.69 -17.91
CA SER A 328 -11.44 0.55 -18.04
C SER A 328 -12.17 -0.80 -17.99
N PHE A 329 -13.36 -0.86 -17.38
CA PHE A 329 -14.21 -2.04 -17.30
C PHE A 329 -15.21 -2.15 -18.47
N ASN A 330 -15.69 -1.03 -19.01
CA ASN A 330 -16.68 -1.02 -20.10
C ASN A 330 -16.13 -1.53 -21.45
N PHE A 331 -14.80 -1.56 -21.64
CA PHE A 331 -14.20 -2.09 -22.87
C PHE A 331 -14.23 -3.63 -22.95
N LEU A 332 -14.49 -4.34 -21.85
CA LEU A 332 -14.51 -5.81 -21.80
C LEU A 332 -15.93 -6.42 -21.87
N TYR A 333 -16.98 -5.61 -21.92
CA TYR A 333 -18.39 -6.07 -22.03
C TYR A 333 -19.07 -5.73 -23.36
N GLN A 334 -18.33 -5.27 -24.38
CA GLN A 334 -18.83 -5.07 -25.74
C GLN A 334 -18.18 -5.96 -26.82
N GLN A 335 -17.68 -7.15 -26.47
CA GLN A 335 -17.45 -8.22 -27.46
C GLN A 335 -18.07 -9.55 -27.04
#